data_AF-A0A964XWN3-F1
#
_entry.id   AF-A0A964XWN3-F1
#
_cell.length_a   1.000
_cell.length_b   1.000
_cell.length_c   1.000
_cell.angle_alpha   90.00
_cell.angle_beta   90.00
_cell.angle_gamma   90.00
#
_symmetry.space_group_name_H-M   'P 1'
#
loop_
_entity.id
_entity.type
_entity.pdbx_description
1 polymer ?
#
loop_
_entity_poly.entity_id
_entity_poly.type
_entity_poly.pdbx_seq_one_letter_code
_entity_poly.pdbx_strand_id
1 'polypeptide(L)' 'MSARFSPTALVVPFEHLRMSDVEVVGGKNASLGEMISQLPQGVRVPTGFATTAHAFREFLQHDGLNDRIQARL' A
#
# COMPACT_ATOMS: atom_id res chain seq x y z
N MET A 1 -12.93 -1.27 15.29
CA MET A 1 -12.67 -1.08 13.85
C MET A 1 -11.99 -2.34 13.36
N SER A 2 -12.62 -3.14 12.50
CA SER A 2 -12.02 -4.39 12.03
C SER A 2 -10.81 -4.06 11.14
N ALA A 3 -9.67 -4.68 11.40
CA ALA A 3 -8.50 -4.52 10.53
C ALA A 3 -8.83 -5.11 9.15
N ARG A 4 -8.77 -4.29 8.09
CA ARG A 4 -9.13 -4.70 6.72
C ARG A 4 -8.06 -5.58 6.05
N PHE A 5 -6.86 -5.63 6.62
CA PHE A 5 -5.73 -6.45 6.19
C PHE A 5 -4.71 -6.58 7.33
N SER A 6 -3.81 -7.56 7.23
CA SER A 6 -2.75 -7.78 8.22
C SER A 6 -1.74 -6.61 8.24
N PRO A 7 -1.19 -6.20 9.40
CA PRO A 7 -0.08 -5.24 9.48
C PRO A 7 1.17 -5.67 8.71
N THR A 8 1.35 -6.98 8.51
CA THR A 8 2.47 -7.57 7.76
C THR A 8 2.09 -7.99 6.34
N ALA A 9 0.92 -7.57 5.84
CA ALA A 9 0.53 -7.86 4.47
C ALA A 9 1.54 -7.26 3.48
N LEU A 10 2.01 -8.05 2.53
CA LEU A 10 2.92 -7.58 1.49
C LEU A 10 2.18 -6.81 0.38
N VAL A 11 0.94 -7.25 0.10
CA VAL A 11 0.04 -6.64 -0.88
C VAL A 11 -1.36 -6.52 -0.29
N VAL A 12 -2.07 -5.45 -0.69
CA VAL A 12 -3.45 -5.20 -0.27
C VAL A 12 -4.29 -4.84 -1.51
N PRO A 13 -5.41 -5.55 -1.77
CA PRO A 13 -6.34 -5.18 -2.84
C PRO A 13 -6.90 -3.77 -2.63
N PHE A 14 -7.05 -2.99 -3.70
CA PHE A 14 -7.47 -1.58 -3.60
C PHE A 14 -8.84 -1.39 -2.90
N GLU A 15 -9.75 -2.36 -3.04
CA GLU A 15 -11.08 -2.35 -2.40
C GLU A 15 -11.04 -2.30 -0.87
N HIS A 16 -9.95 -2.80 -0.28
CA HIS A 16 -9.72 -2.81 1.17
C HIS A 16 -9.04 -1.56 1.70
N LEU A 17 -8.52 -0.69 0.82
CA LEU A 17 -7.80 0.53 1.21
C LEU A 17 -8.75 1.68 1.52
N ARG A 18 -8.35 2.54 2.46
CA ARG A 18 -9.03 3.79 2.82
C ARG A 18 -8.01 4.91 2.98
N MET A 19 -8.51 6.15 3.09
CA MET A 19 -7.72 7.32 3.49
C MET A 19 -6.92 7.14 4.78
N SER A 20 -7.35 6.26 5.69
CA SER A 20 -6.61 5.96 6.92
C SER A 20 -5.30 5.21 6.68
N ASP A 21 -5.10 4.64 5.49
CA ASP A 21 -4.03 3.66 5.24
C ASP A 21 -2.79 4.29 4.57
N VAL A 22 -2.69 5.63 4.55
CA VAL A 22 -1.62 6.40 3.91
C VAL A 22 -0.23 5.96 4.38
N GLU A 23 -0.04 5.70 5.67
CA GLU A 23 1.25 5.25 6.23
C GLU A 23 1.66 3.85 5.73
N VAL A 24 0.69 3.03 5.30
CA VAL A 24 0.93 1.66 4.86
C VAL A 24 1.16 1.58 3.35
N VAL A 25 0.42 2.35 2.55
CA VAL A 25 0.43 2.23 1.08
C VAL A 25 0.74 3.51 0.32
N GLY A 26 0.93 4.63 1.03
CA GLY A 26 1.12 5.95 0.45
C GLY A 26 -0.19 6.64 0.03
N GLY A 27 -0.14 7.96 -0.12
CA GLY A 27 -1.32 8.80 -0.38
C GLY A 27 -2.06 8.48 -1.69
N LYS A 28 -1.34 8.07 -2.74
CA LYS A 28 -1.94 7.73 -4.04
C LYS A 28 -2.83 6.48 -3.95
N ASN A 29 -2.32 5.42 -3.32
CA ASN A 29 -3.05 4.15 -3.19
C ASN A 29 -4.23 4.27 -2.22
N ALA A 30 -4.04 5.02 -1.12
CA ALA A 30 -5.14 5.36 -0.22
C ALA A 30 -6.26 6.13 -0.95
N SER A 31 -5.91 7.10 -1.81
CA SER A 31 -6.86 7.89 -2.62
C SER A 31 -7.64 7.03 -3.60
N LEU A 32 -6.95 6.10 -4.25
CA LEU A 32 -7.59 5.17 -5.16
C LEU A 32 -8.59 4.24 -4.44
N GLY A 33 -8.23 3.71 -3.27
CA GLY A 33 -9.15 2.91 -2.45
C GLY A 33 -10.39 3.69 -2.00
N GLU A 34 -10.21 4.95 -1.60
CA GLU A 34 -11.32 5.82 -1.20
C GLU A 34 -12.27 6.06 -2.38
N MET A 35 -11.72 6.36 -3.56
CA MET A 35 -12.50 6.52 -4.80
C MET A 35 -13.31 5.25 -5.10
N ILE A 36 -12.69 4.06 -5.07
CA ILE A 36 -13.40 2.79 -5.30
C ILE A 36 -14.56 2.61 -4.31
N SER A 37 -14.38 3.01 -3.06
CA SER A 37 -15.40 2.84 -2.02
C SER A 37 -16.56 3.84 -2.06
N GLN A 38 -16.37 5.01 -2.69
CA GLN A 38 -17.32 6.12 -2.66
C GLN A 38 -17.90 6.51 -4.03
N LEU A 39 -17.38 6.00 -5.14
CA LEU A 39 -17.76 6.49 -6.46
C LEU A 39 -19.20 6.13 -6.88
N PRO A 40 -19.97 7.09 -7.42
CA PRO A 40 -21.28 6.83 -8.02
C PRO A 40 -21.18 6.07 -9.35
N GLN A 41 -22.31 5.48 -9.77
CA GLN A 41 -22.46 4.79 -11.06
C GLN A 41 -21.94 5.66 -12.22
N GLY A 42 -20.82 5.27 -12.84
CA GLY A 42 -20.27 5.95 -14.03
C GLY A 42 -18.75 6.04 -14.08
N VAL A 43 -18.06 6.01 -12.94
CA VAL A 43 -16.58 6.02 -12.90
C VAL A 43 -16.06 4.59 -12.71
N ARG A 44 -15.35 4.07 -13.71
CA ARG A 44 -14.68 2.77 -13.61
C ARG A 44 -13.23 2.96 -13.19
N VAL A 45 -12.92 2.61 -11.96
CA VAL A 45 -11.53 2.50 -11.49
C VAL A 45 -11.03 1.08 -11.78
N PRO A 46 -9.86 0.91 -12.41
CA PRO A 46 -9.27 -0.41 -12.61
C PRO A 46 -9.02 -1.12 -11.27
N THR A 47 -9.36 -2.42 -11.21
CA THR A 47 -9.01 -3.27 -10.07
C THR A 47 -7.51 -3.50 -10.00
N GLY A 48 -7.00 -3.77 -8.81
CA GLY A 48 -5.57 -4.02 -8.59
C GLY A 48 -5.22 -4.11 -7.11
N PHE A 49 -3.94 -3.95 -6.82
CA PHE A 49 -3.40 -4.03 -5.47
C PHE A 49 -2.25 -3.04 -5.27
N ALA A 50 -2.01 -2.66 -4.01
CA ALA A 50 -0.86 -1.89 -3.59
C ALA A 50 0.13 -2.81 -2.86
N THR A 51 1.42 -2.68 -3.13
CA THR A 51 2.46 -3.16 -2.20
C THR A 51 2.51 -2.25 -0.98
N THR A 52 2.79 -2.81 0.18
CA THR A 52 2.88 -2.03 1.42
C THR A 52 4.29 -1.51 1.69
N ALA A 53 4.40 -0.50 2.53
CA ALA A 53 5.66 -0.02 3.07
C ALA A 53 6.41 -1.13 3.82
N HIS A 54 5.70 -2.10 4.41
CA HIS A 54 6.33 -3.29 4.99
C HIS A 54 6.98 -4.16 3.91
N ALA A 55 6.30 -4.44 2.80
CA ALA A 55 6.90 -5.18 1.68
C ALA A 55 8.16 -4.50 1.14
N PHE A 56 8.16 -3.17 1.05
CA PHE A 56 9.32 -2.41 0.64
C PHE A 56 10.49 -2.55 1.64
N ARG A 57 10.21 -2.51 2.95
CA ARG A 57 11.24 -2.72 3.99
C ARG A 57 11.83 -4.13 3.94
N GLU A 58 11.00 -5.16 3.77
CA GLU A 58 11.45 -6.55 3.58
C GLU A 58 12.37 -6.66 2.36
N PHE A 59 11.99 -6.05 1.24
CA PHE A 59 12.82 -6.00 0.04
C PHE A 59 14.18 -5.31 0.29
N LEU A 60 14.20 -4.20 1.01
CA LEU A 60 15.44 -3.50 1.35
C LEU A 60 16.36 -4.32 2.27
N GLN A 61 15.81 -5.21 3.10
CA GLN A 61 16.64 -6.08 3.96
C GLN A 61 17.31 -7.21 3.19
N HIS A 62 16.80 -7.56 2.00
CA HIS A 62 17.36 -8.63 1.19
C HIS A 62 18.81 -8.34 0.79
N ASP A 63 19.69 -9.33 1.00
CA ASP A 63 21.12 -9.26 0.71
C ASP A 63 21.84 -8.00 1.25
N GLY A 64 21.37 -7.47 2.39
CA GLY A 64 21.92 -6.27 3.01
C GLY A 64 21.82 -5.02 2.12
N LEU A 65 20.84 -4.99 1.20
CA LEU A 65 20.66 -3.88 0.26
C LEU A 65 20.53 -2.54 0.99
N ASN A 66 19.78 -2.49 2.10
CA ASN A 66 19.62 -1.29 2.90
C ASN A 66 20.96 -0.75 3.39
N ASP A 67 21.82 -1.60 3.93
CA ASP A 67 23.13 -1.20 4.46
C ASP A 67 24.05 -0.70 3.34
N ARG A 68 24.00 -1.37 2.18
CA ARG A 68 24.74 -0.96 0.97
C ARG A 68 24.29 0.41 0.45
N ILE A 69 23.00 0.73 0.54
CA ILE A 69 22.47 2.04 0.19
C ILE A 69 22.95 3.09 1.20
N GLN A 70 22.80 2.82 2.50
CA GLN A 70 23.20 3.75 3.57
C GLN A 70 24.69 4.06 3.55
N ALA A 71 25.55 3.09 3.23
CA ALA A 71 27.00 3.30 3.11
C ALA A 71 27.42 4.19 1.93
N ARG A 72 26.49 4.55 1.03
CA ARG A 72 26.75 5.36 -0.19
C ARG A 72 26.05 6.72 -0.16
N LEU A 73 25.29 7.03 0.89
CA LEU A 73 24.63 8.32 1.12
C LEU A 73 25.43 9.11 2.18
#